data_AF-A0A3B8KWR3-F1
#
_entry.id   AF-A0A3B8KWR3-F1
#
_cell.length_a   1.000
_cell.length_b   1.000
_cell.length_c   1.000
_cell.angle_alpha   90.00
_cell.angle_beta   90.00
_cell.angle_gamma   90.00
#
_symmetry.space_group_name_H-M   'P 1'
#
loop_
_entity.id
_entity.type
_entity.pdbx_description
1 polymer ?
#
loop_
_entity_poly.entity_id
_entity_poly.type
_entity_poly.pdbx_seq_one_letter_code
_entity_poly.pdbx_strand_id
1 'polypeptide(L)'
;LFDAPSRESSCVRRSRTNTSLQSLGLLNETQRMEMARVLAGRLLREAKNDDGRLDLLFGLLASRNPNQRERAACLGLLGAMTARYSKSSKAALALLGT
;
A
#
# COMPACT_ATOMS: atom_id res chain seq x y z
N LEU A 1 -23.68 -6.71 -0.07
CA LEU A 1 -22.50 -7.61 -0.17
C LEU A 1 -21.96 -7.48 -1.60
N PHE A 2 -20.79 -6.84 -1.76
CA PHE A 2 -20.29 -6.34 -3.06
C PHE A 2 -19.77 -7.42 -4.03
N ASP A 3 -19.91 -8.69 -3.69
CA ASP A 3 -19.43 -9.80 -4.52
C ASP A 3 -20.20 -11.10 -4.23
N ALA A 4 -21.48 -10.98 -3.88
CA ALA A 4 -22.32 -12.14 -3.64
C ALA A 4 -22.64 -12.81 -4.98
N PRO A 5 -22.24 -14.08 -5.21
CA PRO A 5 -22.75 -14.81 -6.36
C PRO A 5 -24.29 -14.90 -6.26
N SER A 6 -24.98 -14.84 -7.40
CA SER A 6 -26.42 -15.09 -7.44
C SER A 6 -26.71 -16.46 -6.84
N ARG A 7 -27.72 -16.55 -5.96
CA ARG A 7 -28.10 -17.81 -5.30
C ARG A 7 -28.81 -18.81 -6.23
N GLU A 8 -29.06 -18.41 -7.49
CA GLU A 8 -29.88 -19.16 -8.45
C GLU A 8 -29.08 -19.96 -9.49
N SER A 9 -27.75 -19.90 -9.45
CA SER A 9 -26.89 -20.56 -10.46
C SER A 9 -25.66 -21.20 -9.82
N SER A 10 -25.39 -22.47 -10.16
CA SER A 10 -24.13 -23.13 -9.82
C SER A 10 -22.99 -22.45 -10.58
N CYS A 11 -22.21 -21.59 -9.91
CA CYS A 11 -21.09 -20.86 -10.50
C CYS A 11 -19.96 -21.82 -10.89
N VAL A 12 -19.95 -22.30 -12.14
CA VAL A 12 -18.86 -23.14 -12.69
C VAL A 12 -17.55 -22.34 -12.84
N ARG A 13 -17.62 -21.00 -12.87
CA ARG A 13 -16.44 -20.11 -12.98
C ARG A 13 -16.62 -18.86 -12.13
N ARG A 14 -15.61 -18.56 -11.29
CA ARG A 14 -15.57 -17.37 -10.44
C ARG A 14 -15.33 -16.13 -11.30
N SER A 15 -16.16 -15.09 -11.14
CA SER A 15 -15.92 -13.77 -11.75
C SER A 15 -14.65 -13.16 -11.16
N ARG A 16 -13.88 -12.44 -11.99
CA ARG A 16 -12.73 -11.67 -11.48
C ARG A 16 -13.25 -10.44 -10.74
N THR A 17 -13.08 -10.44 -9.42
CA THR A 17 -13.44 -9.36 -8.50
C THR A 17 -12.39 -8.25 -8.51
N ASN A 18 -12.27 -7.54 -9.63
CA ASN A 18 -11.39 -6.38 -9.73
C ASN A 18 -12.00 -5.29 -10.62
N THR A 19 -13.21 -4.84 -10.30
CA THR A 19 -13.69 -3.59 -10.87
C THR A 19 -12.79 -2.46 -10.40
N SER A 20 -12.19 -1.73 -11.34
CA SER A 20 -11.22 -0.66 -11.08
C SER A 20 -11.69 0.35 -10.04
N LEU A 21 -13.00 0.64 -10.00
CA LEU A 21 -13.63 1.52 -9.02
C LEU A 21 -13.56 0.97 -7.58
N GLN A 22 -13.73 -0.34 -7.39
CA GLN A 22 -13.63 -0.98 -6.08
C GLN A 22 -12.18 -0.91 -5.56
N SER A 23 -11.20 -1.19 -6.42
CA SER A 23 -9.78 -1.08 -6.06
C SER A 23 -9.41 0.37 -5.72
N LEU A 24 -9.93 1.35 -6.47
CA LEU A 24 -9.70 2.76 -6.21
C LEU A 24 -10.31 3.20 -4.88
N GLY A 25 -11.58 2.86 -4.60
CA GLY A 25 -12.24 3.23 -3.35
C GLY A 25 -11.50 2.65 -2.14
N LEU A 26 -11.13 1.37 -2.21
CA LEU A 26 -10.38 0.71 -1.16
C LEU A 26 -8.97 1.32 -1.00
N LEU A 27 -8.28 1.71 -2.08
CA LEU A 27 -6.95 2.33 -2.04
C LEU A 27 -6.92 3.74 -1.44
N ASN A 28 -8.06 4.44 -1.44
CA ASN A 28 -8.16 5.82 -0.95
C ASN A 28 -9.00 5.95 0.33
N GLU A 29 -9.40 4.85 0.96
CA GLU A 29 -10.14 4.90 2.21
C GLU A 29 -9.25 5.35 3.38
N THR A 30 -9.81 6.11 4.32
CA THR A 30 -9.09 6.61 5.51
C THR A 30 -8.42 5.48 6.29
N GLN A 31 -9.11 4.35 6.48
CA GLN A 31 -8.56 3.21 7.19
C GLN A 31 -7.28 2.68 6.55
N ARG A 32 -7.19 2.68 5.21
CA ARG A 32 -5.97 2.28 4.51
C ARG A 32 -4.82 3.26 4.70
N MET A 33 -5.12 4.55 4.67
CA MET A 33 -4.12 5.60 4.94
C MET A 33 -3.57 5.49 6.36
N GLU A 34 -4.44 5.27 7.35
CA GLU A 34 -4.05 5.08 8.74
C GLU A 34 -3.21 3.81 8.96
N MET A 35 -3.62 2.69 8.35
CA MET A 35 -2.83 1.46 8.36
C MET A 35 -1.45 1.66 7.75
N ALA A 36 -1.37 2.37 6.61
CA ALA A 36 -0.10 2.69 5.98
C ALA A 36 0.79 3.57 6.89
N ARG A 37 0.21 4.56 7.59
CA ARG A 37 0.94 5.42 8.55
C ARG A 37 1.54 4.61 9.70
N VAL A 38 0.75 3.74 10.32
CA VAL A 38 1.20 2.92 11.46
C VAL A 38 2.26 1.91 11.00
N LEU A 39 2.06 1.28 9.85
CA LEU A 39 3.05 0.38 9.25
C LEU A 39 4.37 1.13 8.96
N ALA A 40 4.31 2.30 8.33
CA ALA A 40 5.50 3.11 8.07
C ALA A 40 6.24 3.46 9.37
N GLY A 41 5.51 3.87 10.41
CA GLY A 41 6.09 4.12 11.74
C GLY A 41 6.79 2.89 12.33
N ARG A 42 6.25 1.69 12.12
CA ARG A 42 6.90 0.44 12.53
C ARG A 42 8.21 0.20 11.76
N LEU A 43 8.18 0.34 10.42
CA LEU A 43 9.37 0.16 9.58
C LEU A 43 10.50 1.12 9.96
N LEU A 44 10.16 2.38 10.23
CA LEU A 44 11.14 3.41 10.64
C LEU A 44 11.82 3.07 11.98
N ARG A 45 11.13 2.38 12.90
CA ARG A 45 11.68 1.96 14.21
C ARG A 45 12.51 0.68 14.11
N GLU A 46 12.04 -0.31 13.36
CA GLU A 46 12.62 -1.65 13.32
C GLU A 46 13.79 -1.77 12.32
N ALA A 47 13.90 -0.87 11.34
CA ALA A 47 14.96 -0.91 10.33
C ALA A 47 15.66 0.45 10.14
N LYS A 48 17.00 0.40 10.04
CA LYS A 48 17.88 1.59 10.01
C LYS A 48 17.98 2.28 8.65
N ASN A 49 17.92 1.52 7.56
CA ASN A 49 18.09 2.01 6.19
C ASN A 49 16.90 1.60 5.31
N ASP A 50 16.77 2.24 4.14
CA ASP A 50 15.62 2.03 3.26
C ASP A 50 15.58 0.62 2.68
N ASP A 51 16.73 0.00 2.40
CA ASP A 51 16.78 -1.39 1.94
C ASP A 51 16.24 -2.37 2.97
N GLY A 52 16.65 -2.25 4.24
CA GLY A 52 16.14 -3.08 5.32
C GLY A 52 14.67 -2.82 5.64
N ARG A 53 14.20 -1.58 5.45
CA ARG A 53 12.77 -1.23 5.55
C ARG A 53 11.96 -1.93 4.46
N LEU A 54 12.49 -2.03 3.25
CA LEU A 54 11.82 -2.76 2.15
C LEU A 54 11.80 -4.27 2.39
N ASP A 55 12.89 -4.84 2.90
CA ASP A 55 12.90 -6.27 3.26
C ASP A 55 11.86 -6.58 4.33
N LEU A 56 11.79 -5.76 5.38
CA LEU A 56 10.78 -5.89 6.44
C LEU A 56 9.36 -5.69 5.90
N LEU A 57 9.13 -4.67 5.06
CA LEU A 57 7.83 -4.39 4.45
C LEU A 57 7.31 -5.60 3.65
N PHE A 58 8.15 -6.16 2.79
CA PHE A 58 7.78 -7.29 1.96
C PHE A 58 7.65 -8.59 2.77
N GLY A 59 8.48 -8.77 3.80
CA GLY A 59 8.32 -9.86 4.76
C GLY A 59 6.97 -9.82 5.48
N LEU A 60 6.52 -8.63 5.90
CA LEU A 60 5.25 -8.45 6.61
C LEU A 60 4.02 -8.60 5.70
N LEU A 61 4.08 -8.08 4.47
CA LEU A 61 2.90 -8.01 3.59
C LEU A 61 2.81 -9.15 2.56
N ALA A 62 3.95 -9.64 2.09
CA ALA A 62 4.04 -10.62 1.01
C ALA A 62 4.70 -11.94 1.44
N SER A 63 5.17 -12.04 2.70
CA SER A 63 5.86 -13.22 3.26
C SER A 63 7.06 -13.68 2.42
N ARG A 64 7.75 -12.73 1.77
CA ARG A 64 8.93 -12.98 0.94
C ARG A 64 9.79 -11.72 0.85
N ASN A 65 11.00 -11.85 0.30
CA ASN A 65 11.82 -10.68 -0.05
C ASN A 65 11.30 -10.00 -1.34
N PRO A 66 11.54 -8.68 -1.50
CA PRO A 66 11.24 -7.99 -2.74
C PRO A 66 12.18 -8.46 -3.86
N ASN A 67 11.66 -8.56 -5.07
CA ASN A 67 12.53 -8.75 -6.25
C ASN A 67 13.18 -7.42 -6.66
N GLN A 68 14.13 -7.48 -7.61
CA GLN A 68 14.89 -6.29 -8.03
C GLN A 68 14.01 -5.19 -8.63
N ARG A 69 12.97 -5.55 -9.40
CA ARG A 69 12.06 -4.59 -10.04
C ARG A 69 11.19 -3.89 -9.00
N GLU A 70 10.65 -4.66 -8.05
CA GLU A 70 9.84 -4.15 -6.94
C GLU A 70 10.66 -3.20 -6.07
N ARG A 71 11.89 -3.60 -5.72
CA ARG A 71 12.81 -2.76 -4.96
C ARG A 71 13.07 -1.43 -5.67
N ALA A 72 13.44 -1.48 -6.95
CA ALA A 72 13.70 -0.28 -7.74
C ALA A 72 12.48 0.65 -7.81
N ALA A 73 11.29 0.09 -8.01
CA ALA A 73 10.04 0.85 -8.04
C ALA A 73 9.73 1.52 -6.69
N CYS A 74 9.87 0.79 -5.58
CA CYS A 74 9.62 1.32 -4.24
C CYS A 74 10.62 2.42 -3.85
N LEU A 75 11.92 2.22 -4.14
CA LEU A 75 12.94 3.24 -3.87
C LEU A 75 12.73 4.49 -4.74
N GLY A 76 12.37 4.31 -6.01
CA GLY A 76 12.04 5.43 -6.90
C GLY A 76 10.85 6.24 -6.38
N LEU A 77 9.80 5.56 -5.92
CA LEU A 77 8.64 6.20 -5.30
C LEU A 77 9.03 6.94 -4.02
N LEU A 78 9.82 6.31 -3.14
CA LEU A 78 10.28 6.91 -1.89
C LEU A 78 11.09 8.19 -2.14
N GLY A 79 11.99 8.17 -3.13
CA GLY A 79 12.76 9.33 -3.54
C GLY A 79 11.87 10.47 -4.06
N ALA A 80 10.92 10.15 -4.95
CA ALA A 80 9.99 11.12 -5.50
C ALA A 80 9.09 11.76 -4.41
N MET A 81 8.58 10.95 -3.48
CA MET A 81 7.75 11.44 -2.38
C MET A 81 8.56 12.29 -1.40
N THR A 82 9.77 11.86 -1.03
CA THR A 82 10.67 12.65 -0.17
C THR A 82 11.00 14.00 -0.79
N ALA A 83 11.31 14.03 -2.10
CA ALA A 83 11.58 15.27 -2.82
C ALA A 83 10.35 16.20 -2.89
N ARG A 84 9.14 15.63 -3.01
CA ARG A 84 7.89 16.40 -3.02
C ARG A 84 7.58 17.00 -1.65
N TYR A 85 7.64 16.18 -0.59
CA TYR A 85 7.23 16.58 0.75
C TYR A 85 8.29 17.43 1.46
N SER A 86 9.58 17.28 1.14
CA SER A 86 10.63 18.20 1.62
C SER A 86 10.42 19.64 1.15
N LYS A 87 9.83 19.85 -0.03
CA LYS A 87 9.49 21.18 -0.56
C LYS A 87 8.21 21.78 0.03
N SER A 88 7.38 20.98 0.70
CA SER A 88 6.10 21.43 1.23
C SER A 88 5.72 20.69 2.50
N SER A 89 6.13 21.25 3.64
CA SER A 89 5.74 20.76 4.97
C SER A 89 4.20 20.74 5.15
N LYS A 90 3.50 21.74 4.58
CA LYS A 90 2.03 21.78 4.57
C LYS A 90 1.42 20.55 3.91
N ALA A 91 1.95 20.12 2.76
CA ALA A 91 1.46 18.92 2.07
C ALA A 91 1.76 17.63 2.85
N ALA A 92 2.89 17.58 3.57
CA ALA A 92 3.24 16.46 4.42
C ALA A 92 2.29 16.33 5.62
N LEU A 93 1.98 17.46 6.29
CA LEU A 93 1.03 17.49 7.39
C LEU A 93 -0.40 17.12 6.94
N ALA A 94 -0.82 17.59 5.76
CA ALA A 94 -2.11 17.23 5.19
C ALA A 94 -2.23 15.72 4.91
N LEU A 95 -1.14 15.04 4.54
CA LEU A 95 -1.11 13.58 4.36
C LEU A 95 -1.27 12.84 5.70
N LEU A 96 -0.77 13.41 6.81
CA LEU A 96 -0.84 12.80 8.14
C LEU A 96 -2.16 13.07 8.87
N GLY A 97 -2.92 14.08 8.44
CA GLY A 97 -4.14 14.57 9.10
C GLY A 97 -5.45 13.96 8.57
N THR A 98 -5.40 12.81 7.89
CA THR A 98 -6.59 12.06 7.46
C THR A 98 -7.21 11.26 8.59
#